data_AF-A0AA45XLU8-F1
#
_entry.id   AF-A0AA45XLU8-F1
#
_cell.length_a   1.000
_cell.length_b   1.000
_cell.length_c   1.000
_cell.angle_alpha   90.00
_cell.angle_beta   90.00
_cell.angle_gamma   90.00
#
_symmetry.space_group_name_H-M   'P 1'
#
loop_
_entity.id
_entity.type
_entity.pdbx_description
1 polymer ?
#
loop_
_entity_poly.entity_id
_entity_poly.type
_entity_poly.pdbx_seq_one_letter_code
_entity_poly.pdbx_strand_id
1 'polypeptide(L)'
;MALIACVECGRQVSDQAEACPNCGHPIRATAPPPVVPAYQPKPASKTNTGCALIILLVVILAIVATCMPARDSASSGGTNPGAQGKPAESAEQKQARLLAEANDERRTDEARLTAAKQLVAFNGSSEAGKNAASLAAALEDKIRKANLGRQWRYWSDNDSMTGKKSIGADVQSSNTHTFDFPYAGAQHATLSLRKHPQHGNDVFMRIERGQLQCSSYSGCEVLVRFGEGEPKRYRAIGPADNSTETIFIQGYADFVRRMKDVDVVRIQANVFRQGSPAWEFDVSGFDPDRLKSP
;
A
#
# COMPACT_ATOMS: atom_id res chain seq x y z
N MET A 1 4.65 -53.44 10.58
CA MET A 1 4.71 -51.98 10.77
C MET A 1 5.92 -51.71 11.62
N ALA A 2 6.90 -50.96 11.12
CA ALA A 2 8.07 -50.62 11.90
C ALA A 2 7.82 -49.31 12.65
N LEU A 3 8.23 -49.25 13.91
CA LEU A 3 8.30 -48.00 14.65
C LEU A 3 9.68 -47.39 14.40
N ILE A 4 9.70 -46.12 13.99
CA ILE A 4 10.91 -45.33 13.82
C ILE A 4 10.96 -44.23 14.89
N ALA A 5 12.15 -43.76 15.23
CA ALA A 5 12.30 -42.60 16.10
C ALA A 5 12.08 -41.31 15.28
N CYS A 6 11.20 -40.43 15.74
CA CYS A 6 11.01 -39.11 15.15
C CYS A 6 12.30 -38.29 15.28
N VAL A 7 12.78 -37.70 14.18
CA VAL A 7 14.03 -36.92 14.15
C VAL A 7 13.97 -35.65 15.00
N GLU A 8 12.78 -35.09 15.22
CA GLU A 8 12.60 -33.87 16.02
C GLU A 8 12.45 -34.15 17.51
N CYS A 9 11.55 -35.08 17.89
CA CYS A 9 11.20 -35.30 19.30
C CYS A 9 11.71 -36.61 19.89
N GLY A 10 12.36 -37.47 19.10
CA GLY A 10 12.96 -38.74 19.53
C GLY A 10 11.96 -39.85 19.91
N ARG A 11 10.65 -39.58 19.91
CA ARG A 11 9.63 -40.57 20.25
C ARG A 11 9.37 -41.56 19.11
N GLN A 12 8.98 -42.78 19.46
CA GLN A 12 8.60 -43.80 18.50
C GLN A 12 7.29 -43.43 17.79
N VAL A 13 7.30 -43.52 16.46
CA VAL A 13 6.17 -43.26 15.57
C VAL A 13 6.16 -44.29 14.46
N SER A 14 4.98 -44.61 13.91
CA SER A 14 4.88 -45.49 12.75
C SER A 14 5.56 -44.87 11.52
N ASP A 15 6.31 -45.69 10.80
CA ASP A 15 6.89 -45.38 9.49
C ASP A 15 5.87 -45.02 8.38
N GLN A 16 4.57 -45.22 8.62
CA GLN A 16 3.48 -44.86 7.71
C GLN A 16 2.71 -43.60 8.11
N ALA A 17 3.04 -42.96 9.25
CA ALA A 17 2.35 -41.76 9.67
C ALA A 17 2.66 -40.58 8.72
N GLU A 18 1.66 -39.74 8.42
CA GLU A 18 1.89 -38.51 7.65
C GLU A 18 2.71 -37.49 8.47
N ALA A 19 2.39 -37.38 9.76
CA ALA A 19 3.12 -36.54 10.71
C ALA A 19 3.20 -37.19 12.09
N CYS A 20 4.20 -36.77 12.88
CA CYS A 20 4.40 -37.26 14.23
C CYS A 20 3.25 -36.74 15.13
N PRO A 21 2.47 -37.61 15.79
CA PRO A 21 1.36 -37.19 16.63
C PRO A 21 1.81 -36.44 17.90
N ASN A 22 3.10 -36.53 18.26
CA ASN A 22 3.64 -35.87 19.45
C ASN A 22 4.15 -34.45 19.20
N CYS A 23 4.71 -34.16 18.02
CA CYS A 23 5.33 -32.85 17.73
C CYS A 23 4.86 -32.21 16.42
N GLY A 24 4.09 -32.94 15.59
CA GLY A 24 3.60 -32.45 14.30
C GLY A 24 4.62 -32.50 13.16
N HIS A 25 5.85 -32.99 13.39
CA HIS A 25 6.86 -33.08 12.33
C HIS A 25 6.46 -34.11 11.25
N PRO A 26 6.45 -33.77 9.95
CA PRO A 26 6.09 -34.69 8.89
C PRO A 26 7.04 -35.89 8.85
N ILE A 27 6.49 -37.11 8.84
CA ILE A 27 7.28 -38.35 8.83
C ILE A 27 7.47 -38.86 7.40
N ARG A 28 6.48 -38.64 6.54
CA ARG A 28 6.58 -38.96 5.12
C ARG A 28 6.73 -37.66 4.33
N ALA A 29 7.90 -37.45 3.73
CA ALA A 29 8.02 -36.46 2.68
C ALA A 29 7.08 -36.89 1.55
N THR A 30 5.93 -36.24 1.42
CA THR A 30 5.02 -36.45 0.30
C THR A 30 5.81 -36.30 -0.99
N ALA A 31 5.76 -37.33 -1.84
CA ALA A 31 6.19 -37.21 -3.22
C ALA A 31 5.58 -35.92 -3.82
N PRO A 32 6.33 -35.17 -4.65
CA PRO A 32 5.80 -33.96 -5.25
C PRO A 32 4.46 -34.26 -5.93
N PRO A 33 3.48 -33.34 -5.84
CA PRO A 33 2.20 -33.53 -6.49
C PRO A 33 2.40 -33.86 -7.98
N PRO A 34 1.53 -34.68 -8.61
CA PRO A 34 1.64 -34.98 -10.02
C PRO A 34 1.69 -33.66 -10.80
N VAL A 35 2.76 -33.49 -11.57
CA VAL A 35 2.99 -32.31 -12.39
C VAL A 35 1.86 -32.24 -13.41
N VAL A 36 0.88 -31.37 -13.18
CA VAL A 36 -0.05 -30.98 -14.23
C VAL A 36 0.78 -30.34 -15.36
N PRO A 37 0.72 -30.83 -16.61
CA PRO A 37 1.49 -30.23 -17.68
C PRO A 37 1.07 -28.77 -17.82
N ALA A 38 2.06 -27.88 -17.70
CA ALA A 38 1.85 -26.45 -17.86
C ALA A 38 1.15 -26.17 -19.20
N TYR A 39 0.05 -25.42 -19.16
CA TYR A 39 -0.58 -24.87 -20.35
C TYR A 39 0.47 -24.06 -21.12
N GLN A 40 0.89 -24.58 -22.27
CA GLN A 40 1.78 -23.89 -23.20
C GLN A 40 0.90 -23.01 -24.10
N PRO A 41 0.85 -21.67 -23.90
CA PRO A 41 0.16 -20.81 -24.84
C PRO A 41 0.83 -20.94 -26.22
N LYS A 42 -0.01 -21.11 -27.24
CA LYS A 42 0.38 -21.20 -28.66
C LYS A 42 1.24 -19.98 -29.02
N PRO A 43 2.46 -20.12 -29.57
CA PRO A 43 3.31 -18.98 -29.84
C PRO A 43 2.67 -18.09 -30.92
N ALA A 44 2.44 -16.83 -30.56
CA ALA A 44 2.05 -15.80 -31.50
C ALA A 44 3.15 -15.65 -32.57
N SER A 45 2.77 -15.72 -33.84
CA SER A 45 3.68 -15.57 -34.97
C SER A 45 4.28 -14.16 -34.97
N LYS A 46 5.55 -14.06 -34.59
CA LYS A 46 6.35 -12.83 -34.68
C LYS A 46 6.76 -12.62 -36.14
N THR A 47 6.32 -11.53 -36.74
CA THR A 47 6.89 -11.01 -37.99
C THR A 47 8.27 -10.42 -37.73
N ASN A 48 9.26 -10.82 -38.53
CA ASN A 48 10.68 -10.49 -38.37
C ASN A 48 11.00 -9.08 -38.87
N THR A 49 10.86 -8.06 -38.02
CA THR A 49 11.27 -6.67 -38.30
C THR A 49 12.32 -6.14 -37.31
N GLY A 50 13.08 -7.05 -36.67
CA GLY A 50 14.05 -6.71 -35.61
C GLY A 50 15.53 -6.67 -36.05
N CYS A 51 15.94 -7.44 -37.07
CA CYS A 51 17.38 -7.55 -37.40
C CYS A 51 17.93 -6.35 -38.18
N ALA A 52 17.10 -5.64 -38.96
CA ALA A 52 17.56 -4.49 -39.74
C ALA A 52 17.94 -3.28 -38.87
N LEU A 53 17.24 -3.04 -37.76
CA LEU A 53 17.53 -1.93 -36.85
C LEU A 53 18.81 -2.16 -36.04
N ILE A 54 19.08 -3.40 -35.64
CA ILE A 54 20.29 -3.75 -34.87
C ILE A 54 21.54 -3.62 -35.75
N ILE A 55 21.47 -4.06 -37.01
CA ILE A 55 22.59 -3.90 -37.96
C ILE A 55 22.86 -2.41 -38.24
N LEU A 56 21.81 -1.60 -38.41
CA LEU A 56 21.96 -0.16 -38.61
C LEU A 56 22.64 0.53 -37.41
N LEU A 57 22.27 0.14 -36.18
CA LEU A 57 22.82 0.73 -34.95
C LEU A 57 24.29 0.35 -34.73
N VAL A 58 24.67 -0.89 -35.06
CA VAL A 58 26.07 -1.36 -34.99
C VAL A 58 26.95 -0.65 -36.02
N VAL A 59 26.44 -0.44 -37.24
CA VAL A 59 27.19 0.30 -38.28
C VAL A 59 27.37 1.77 -37.88
N ILE A 60 26.35 2.40 -37.29
CA ILE A 60 26.45 3.79 -36.79
C ILE A 60 27.45 3.88 -35.64
N LEU A 61 27.45 2.95 -34.69
CA LEU A 61 28.42 2.91 -33.58
C LEU A 61 29.87 2.70 -34.06
N ALA A 62 30.07 1.87 -35.09
CA ALA A 62 31.39 1.63 -35.67
C ALA A 62 31.95 2.88 -36.39
N ILE A 63 31.09 3.70 -37.02
CA ILE A 63 31.49 4.95 -37.67
C ILE A 63 31.80 6.04 -36.63
N VAL A 64 31.10 6.08 -35.49
CA VAL A 64 31.39 7.05 -34.41
C VAL A 64 32.72 6.73 -33.72
N ALA A 65 33.09 5.45 -33.62
CA ALA A 65 34.35 5.02 -33.01
C ALA A 65 35.61 5.41 -33.82
N THR A 66 35.49 5.61 -35.15
CA THR A 66 36.62 6.06 -35.99
C THR A 66 36.83 7.57 -36.01
N CYS A 67 35.92 8.35 -35.41
CA CYS A 67 36.01 9.82 -35.32
C CYS A 67 36.50 10.35 -33.97
N MET A 68 36.88 9.49 -33.01
CA MET A 68 37.39 9.95 -31.71
C MET A 68 38.92 10.00 -31.71
N PRO A 69 39.54 11.17 -31.44
CA PRO A 69 40.98 11.25 -31.27
C PRO A 69 41.40 10.54 -29.98
N ALA A 70 42.51 9.81 -30.05
CA ALA A 70 43.12 9.10 -28.94
C ALA A 70 43.40 10.07 -27.78
N ARG A 71 42.91 9.75 -26.58
CA ARG A 71 43.35 10.39 -25.34
C ARG A 71 44.59 9.67 -24.84
N ASP A 72 45.72 10.38 -24.85
CA ASP A 72 46.96 9.94 -24.22
C ASP A 72 46.72 9.67 -22.72
N SER A 73 46.95 8.42 -22.32
CA SER A 73 47.00 8.02 -20.92
C SER A 73 48.32 8.48 -20.30
N ALA A 74 48.34 9.72 -19.81
CA ALA A 74 49.38 10.17 -18.90
C ALA A 74 49.03 9.72 -17.47
N SER A 75 49.72 8.67 -17.03
CA SER A 75 49.88 8.30 -15.63
C SER A 75 50.49 9.47 -14.85
N SER A 76 49.76 10.01 -13.88
CA SER A 76 50.36 10.76 -12.77
C SER A 76 49.62 10.44 -11.48
N GLY A 77 50.33 9.77 -10.57
CA GLY A 77 49.91 9.64 -9.18
C GLY A 77 49.73 11.03 -8.57
N GLY A 78 48.49 11.34 -8.21
CA GLY A 78 48.09 12.54 -7.52
C GLY A 78 47.55 12.18 -6.16
N THR A 79 48.34 12.46 -5.13
CA THR A 79 47.97 12.48 -3.72
C THR A 79 46.68 13.28 -3.54
N ASN A 80 45.63 12.66 -2.99
CA ASN A 80 44.38 13.33 -2.64
C ASN A 80 44.65 14.50 -1.66
N PRO A 81 44.43 15.77 -2.07
CA PRO A 81 44.33 16.85 -1.12
C PRO A 81 42.90 16.90 -0.61
N GLY A 82 42.72 16.65 0.68
CA GLY A 82 41.67 17.22 1.51
C GLY A 82 40.22 17.11 1.00
N ALA A 83 39.46 16.20 1.61
CA ALA A 83 38.04 16.42 1.83
C ALA A 83 37.88 17.74 2.61
N GLN A 84 37.72 18.85 1.90
CA GLN A 84 37.35 20.14 2.46
C GLN A 84 35.90 20.01 2.94
N GLY A 85 35.74 19.79 4.24
CA GLY A 85 34.45 19.87 4.91
C GLY A 85 33.85 21.25 4.65
N LYS A 86 32.60 21.27 4.17
CA LYS A 86 31.80 22.49 4.01
C LYS A 86 31.84 23.27 5.35
N PRO A 87 32.08 24.59 5.37
CA PRO A 87 32.10 25.36 6.60
C PRO A 87 30.81 25.13 7.40
N ALA A 88 30.94 24.90 8.71
CA ALA A 88 29.79 24.77 9.60
C ALA A 88 29.00 26.08 9.57
N GLU A 89 27.77 26.02 9.06
CA GLU A 89 26.84 27.13 9.02
C GLU A 89 26.53 27.63 10.43
N SER A 90 26.58 28.94 10.66
CA SER A 90 26.21 29.52 11.95
C SER A 90 24.71 29.38 12.23
N ALA A 91 24.31 29.45 13.51
CA ALA A 91 22.90 29.39 13.89
C ALA A 91 22.05 30.49 13.21
N GLU A 92 22.61 31.69 13.09
CA GLU A 92 21.98 32.83 12.42
C GLU A 92 21.84 32.59 10.90
N GLN A 93 22.90 32.09 10.25
CA GLN A 93 22.87 31.75 8.83
C GLN A 93 21.81 30.68 8.54
N LYS A 94 21.73 29.66 9.39
CA LYS A 94 20.74 28.59 9.29
C LYS A 94 19.31 29.11 9.45
N GLN A 95 19.08 29.98 10.45
CA GLN A 95 17.78 30.61 10.64
C GLN A 95 17.39 31.46 9.42
N ALA A 96 18.29 32.31 8.93
CA ALA A 96 18.02 33.18 7.79
C ALA A 96 17.71 32.38 6.52
N ARG A 97 18.45 31.29 6.27
CA ARG A 97 18.17 30.38 5.15
C ARG A 97 16.78 29.76 5.27
N LEU A 98 16.46 29.15 6.41
CA LEU A 98 15.17 28.47 6.62
C LEU A 98 13.99 29.45 6.49
N LEU A 99 14.16 30.68 6.99
CA LEU A 99 13.14 31.73 6.86
C LEU A 99 12.93 32.15 5.40
N ALA A 100 14.02 32.32 4.64
CA ALA A 100 13.95 32.63 3.21
C ALA A 100 13.28 31.50 2.41
N GLU A 101 13.65 30.25 2.70
CA GLU A 101 13.06 29.07 2.05
C GLU A 101 11.57 28.89 2.35
N ALA A 102 11.14 29.16 3.59
CA ALA A 102 9.72 29.06 3.98
C ALA A 102 8.85 30.13 3.28
N ASN A 103 9.40 31.34 3.10
CA ASN A 103 8.69 32.48 2.53
C ASN A 103 8.79 32.58 1.00
N ASP A 104 9.62 31.78 0.34
CA ASP A 104 9.74 31.79 -1.12
C ASP A 104 8.52 31.14 -1.79
N GLU A 105 7.59 31.98 -2.26
CA GLU A 105 6.36 31.55 -2.95
C GLU A 105 6.61 30.86 -4.30
N ARG A 106 7.84 30.89 -4.82
CA ARG A 106 8.21 30.12 -6.02
C ARG A 106 8.40 28.63 -5.71
N ARG A 107 8.55 28.25 -4.44
CA ARG A 107 8.68 26.85 -4.00
C ARG A 107 7.30 26.21 -3.79
N THR A 108 7.26 24.88 -3.84
CA THR A 108 6.02 24.15 -3.54
C THR A 108 5.63 24.33 -2.08
N ASP A 109 4.33 24.20 -1.79
CA ASP A 109 3.83 24.32 -0.42
C ASP A 109 4.48 23.27 0.51
N GLU A 110 4.79 22.06 0.02
CA GLU A 110 5.47 21.01 0.79
C GLU A 110 6.91 21.38 1.12
N ALA A 111 7.64 21.97 0.17
CA ALA A 111 9.01 22.42 0.39
C ALA A 111 9.06 23.58 1.38
N ARG A 112 8.11 24.51 1.28
CA ARG A 112 7.93 25.63 2.23
C ARG A 112 7.55 25.12 3.62
N LEU A 113 6.65 24.14 3.69
CA LEU A 113 6.24 23.52 4.95
C LEU A 113 7.42 22.84 5.64
N THR A 114 8.25 22.14 4.87
CA THR A 114 9.46 21.48 5.39
C THR A 114 10.41 22.51 6.01
N ALA A 115 10.70 23.60 5.32
CA ALA A 115 11.54 24.67 5.83
C ALA A 115 10.94 25.35 7.08
N ALA A 116 9.63 25.64 7.07
CA ALA A 116 8.92 26.21 8.20
C ALA A 116 8.99 25.30 9.44
N LYS A 117 8.73 23.99 9.29
CA LYS A 117 8.85 23.01 10.37
C LYS A 117 10.27 22.89 10.92
N GLN A 118 11.28 22.92 10.05
CA GLN A 118 12.68 22.93 10.47
C GLN A 118 13.03 24.19 11.26
N LEU A 119 12.49 25.35 10.87
CA LEU A 119 12.68 26.60 11.60
C LEU A 119 12.00 26.56 12.99
N VAL A 120 10.80 26.00 13.10
CA VAL A 120 10.11 25.77 14.38
C VAL A 120 10.93 24.84 15.28
N ALA A 121 11.43 23.73 14.74
CA ALA A 121 12.23 22.77 15.50
C ALA A 121 13.57 23.37 15.97
N PHE A 122 14.14 24.29 15.19
CA PHE A 122 15.41 24.93 15.52
C PHE A 122 15.23 26.08 16.54
N ASN A 123 14.26 26.98 16.34
CA ASN A 123 14.13 28.23 17.09
C ASN A 123 12.66 28.58 17.46
N GLY A 124 11.85 27.61 17.88
CA GLY A 124 10.41 27.78 18.12
C GLY A 124 10.00 28.90 19.08
N SER A 125 10.84 29.25 20.07
CA SER A 125 10.54 30.32 21.05
C SER A 125 10.76 31.74 20.50
N SER A 126 11.53 31.87 19.42
CA SER A 126 11.83 33.16 18.78
C SER A 126 10.62 33.69 18.00
N GLU A 127 10.60 34.99 17.68
CA GLU A 127 9.57 35.56 16.81
C GLU A 127 9.54 34.89 15.43
N ALA A 128 10.71 34.62 14.85
CA ALA A 128 10.85 33.88 13.60
C ALA A 128 10.26 32.46 13.69
N GLY A 129 10.47 31.77 14.82
CA GLY A 129 9.89 30.45 15.09
C GLY A 129 8.37 30.48 15.22
N LYS A 130 7.81 31.48 15.91
CA LYS A 130 6.36 31.67 16.03
C LYS A 130 5.71 31.96 14.67
N ASN A 131 6.31 32.83 13.87
CA ASN A 131 5.85 33.13 12.52
C ASN A 131 5.94 31.89 11.61
N ALA A 132 7.03 31.12 11.73
CA ALA A 132 7.19 29.85 11.02
C ALA A 132 6.15 28.81 11.44
N ALA A 133 5.75 28.75 12.72
CA ALA A 133 4.69 27.86 13.19
C ALA A 133 3.33 28.23 12.59
N SER A 134 3.00 29.53 12.55
CA SER A 134 1.76 30.01 11.91
C SER A 134 1.76 29.71 10.41
N LEU A 135 2.89 29.91 9.72
CA LEU A 135 3.03 29.58 8.31
C LEU A 135 2.93 28.08 8.06
N ALA A 136 3.57 27.25 8.90
CA ALA A 136 3.49 25.80 8.81
C ALA A 136 2.03 25.32 8.94
N ALA A 137 1.28 25.81 9.92
CA ALA A 137 -0.14 25.46 10.09
C ALA A 137 -0.99 25.87 8.88
N ALA A 138 -0.76 27.06 8.32
CA ALA A 138 -1.46 27.52 7.11
C ALA A 138 -1.12 26.67 5.87
N LEU A 139 0.16 26.31 5.69
CA LEU A 139 0.61 25.45 4.60
C LEU A 139 0.07 24.02 4.75
N GLU A 140 0.03 23.47 5.96
CA GLU A 140 -0.59 22.18 6.24
C GLU A 140 -2.07 22.18 5.87
N ASP A 141 -2.83 23.19 6.29
CA ASP A 141 -4.25 23.31 5.93
C ASP A 141 -4.44 23.45 4.41
N LYS A 142 -3.58 24.25 3.75
CA LYS A 142 -3.62 24.43 2.29
C LYS A 142 -3.32 23.12 1.55
N ILE A 143 -2.26 22.42 1.93
CA ILE A 143 -1.88 21.12 1.35
C ILE A 143 -2.97 20.09 1.59
N ARG A 144 -3.51 20.03 2.81
CA ARG A 144 -4.63 19.14 3.17
C ARG A 144 -5.83 19.40 2.26
N LYS A 145 -6.29 20.65 2.18
CA LYS A 145 -7.41 21.06 1.31
C LYS A 145 -7.17 20.73 -0.17
N ALA A 146 -5.95 20.94 -0.66
CA ALA A 146 -5.59 20.65 -2.05
C ALA A 146 -5.62 19.14 -2.37
N ASN A 147 -5.47 18.28 -1.36
CA ASN A 147 -5.44 16.83 -1.50
C ASN A 147 -6.74 16.12 -1.07
N LEU A 148 -7.72 16.85 -0.52
CA LEU A 148 -9.01 16.28 -0.14
C LEU A 148 -9.63 15.47 -1.28
N GLY A 149 -10.00 14.23 -0.98
CA GLY A 149 -10.70 13.37 -1.91
C GLY A 149 -9.84 12.68 -2.97
N ARG A 150 -8.55 13.03 -3.12
CA ARG A 150 -7.68 12.50 -4.19
C ARG A 150 -7.38 11.01 -4.05
N GLN A 151 -7.42 10.48 -2.84
CA GLN A 151 -7.24 9.07 -2.54
C GLN A 151 -8.44 8.20 -2.94
N TRP A 152 -9.61 8.82 -3.19
CA TRP A 152 -10.80 8.09 -3.60
C TRP A 152 -10.80 7.80 -5.10
N ARG A 153 -10.94 6.51 -5.44
CA ARG A 153 -11.24 6.07 -6.80
C ARG A 153 -12.73 5.83 -6.95
N TYR A 154 -13.39 6.64 -7.76
CA TYR A 154 -14.80 6.42 -8.12
C TYR A 154 -14.90 5.67 -9.44
N TRP A 155 -15.85 4.75 -9.52
CA TRP A 155 -16.02 3.87 -10.67
C TRP A 155 -17.50 3.61 -10.95
N SER A 156 -17.79 3.18 -12.17
CA SER A 156 -19.12 2.75 -12.60
C SER A 156 -19.00 1.66 -13.64
N ASP A 157 -19.79 0.61 -13.48
CA ASP A 157 -19.85 -0.53 -14.40
C ASP A 157 -21.31 -0.83 -14.75
N ASN A 158 -21.56 -1.30 -15.98
CA ASN A 158 -22.88 -1.77 -16.38
C ASN A 158 -23.08 -3.20 -15.87
N ASP A 159 -24.18 -3.42 -15.14
CA ASP A 159 -24.62 -4.76 -14.76
C ASP A 159 -25.34 -5.41 -15.94
N SER A 160 -24.72 -6.41 -16.55
CA SER A 160 -25.26 -7.10 -17.73
C SER A 160 -26.61 -7.78 -17.48
N MET A 161 -26.94 -8.09 -16.22
CA MET A 161 -28.19 -8.77 -15.87
C MET A 161 -29.39 -7.82 -15.80
N THR A 162 -29.19 -6.59 -15.33
CA THR A 162 -30.27 -5.59 -15.18
C THR A 162 -30.20 -4.45 -16.20
N GLY A 163 -29.08 -4.30 -16.91
CA GLY A 163 -28.80 -3.16 -17.78
C GLY A 163 -28.58 -1.84 -17.01
N LYS A 164 -28.62 -1.85 -15.68
CA LYS A 164 -28.42 -0.68 -14.82
C LYS A 164 -26.95 -0.55 -14.42
N LYS A 165 -26.54 0.65 -14.02
CA LYS A 165 -25.17 0.90 -13.53
C LYS A 165 -25.02 0.48 -12.07
N SER A 166 -23.97 -0.28 -11.78
CA SER A 166 -23.33 -0.29 -10.48
C SER A 166 -22.37 0.90 -10.39
N ILE A 167 -22.31 1.55 -9.24
CA ILE A 167 -21.43 2.68 -8.97
C ILE A 167 -20.75 2.48 -7.63
N GLY A 168 -19.49 2.89 -7.52
CA GLY A 168 -18.77 2.74 -6.27
C GLY A 168 -17.60 3.71 -6.11
N ALA A 169 -17.06 3.69 -4.89
CA ALA A 169 -15.93 4.48 -4.46
C ALA A 169 -15.02 3.60 -3.60
N ASP A 170 -13.74 3.60 -3.91
CA ASP A 170 -12.73 2.83 -3.21
C ASP A 170 -11.68 3.75 -2.61
N VAL A 171 -11.21 3.39 -1.41
CA VAL A 171 -10.05 4.01 -0.78
C VAL A 171 -9.14 2.93 -0.20
N GLN A 172 -7.84 3.04 -0.46
CA GLN A 172 -6.83 2.13 0.08
C GLN A 172 -6.44 2.57 1.50
N SER A 173 -6.04 1.63 2.35
CA SER A 173 -5.56 1.95 3.69
C SER A 173 -4.28 2.79 3.63
N SER A 174 -4.20 3.82 4.47
CA SER A 174 -3.01 4.67 4.60
C SER A 174 -1.87 3.98 5.36
N ASN A 175 -2.20 2.98 6.19
CA ASN A 175 -1.22 2.13 6.85
C ASN A 175 -1.02 0.80 6.11
N THR A 176 0.13 0.19 6.39
CA THR A 176 0.55 -1.10 5.83
C THR A 176 0.63 -2.12 6.96
N HIS A 177 0.16 -3.34 6.70
CA HIS A 177 0.42 -4.49 7.56
C HIS A 177 1.28 -5.50 6.81
N THR A 178 2.20 -6.14 7.52
CA THR A 178 3.02 -7.23 6.96
C THR A 178 2.56 -8.53 7.60
N PHE A 179 2.16 -9.48 6.78
CA PHE A 179 1.77 -10.80 7.27
C PHE A 179 2.91 -11.80 7.16
N ASP A 180 2.76 -12.89 7.91
CA ASP A 180 3.61 -14.07 7.86
C ASP A 180 3.08 -15.12 6.87
N PHE A 181 3.86 -16.18 6.65
CA PHE A 181 3.44 -17.36 5.90
C PHE A 181 2.09 -17.89 6.42
N PRO A 182 1.12 -18.26 5.55
CA PRO A 182 1.22 -18.40 4.09
C PRO A 182 0.92 -17.12 3.27
N TYR A 183 0.67 -15.99 3.92
CA TYR A 183 0.24 -14.74 3.27
C TYR A 183 1.33 -13.67 3.27
N ALA A 184 2.58 -14.10 3.27
CA ALA A 184 3.72 -13.27 3.63
C ALA A 184 3.82 -11.97 2.81
N GLY A 185 4.21 -10.88 3.48
CA GLY A 185 4.58 -9.62 2.85
C GLY A 185 3.67 -8.44 3.20
N ALA A 186 4.18 -7.24 2.92
CA ALA A 186 3.51 -5.96 3.14
C ALA A 186 2.29 -5.77 2.24
N GLN A 187 1.16 -5.39 2.82
CA GLN A 187 -0.10 -5.22 2.12
C GLN A 187 -0.96 -4.12 2.70
N HIS A 188 -1.96 -3.75 1.92
CA HIS A 188 -3.01 -2.81 2.28
C HIS A 188 -4.40 -3.47 2.27
N ALA A 189 -5.37 -2.78 2.87
CA ALA A 189 -6.77 -3.05 2.66
C ALA A 189 -7.40 -2.01 1.73
N THR A 190 -8.53 -2.34 1.13
CA THR A 190 -9.39 -1.41 0.39
C THR A 190 -10.74 -1.36 1.07
N LEU A 191 -11.20 -0.17 1.42
CA LEU A 191 -12.58 0.10 1.84
C LEU A 191 -13.36 0.55 0.60
N SER A 192 -14.48 -0.12 0.34
CA SER A 192 -15.32 0.14 -0.82
C SER A 192 -16.74 0.43 -0.40
N LEU A 193 -17.31 1.48 -1.00
CA LEU A 193 -18.73 1.81 -0.95
C LEU A 193 -19.32 1.55 -2.33
N ARG A 194 -20.40 0.78 -2.40
CA ARG A 194 -21.03 0.42 -3.69
C ARG A 194 -22.54 0.57 -3.61
N LYS A 195 -23.14 1.03 -4.70
CA LYS A 195 -24.57 0.86 -4.97
C LYS A 195 -24.73 -0.06 -6.17
N HIS A 196 -25.32 -1.23 -5.93
CA HIS A 196 -25.51 -2.28 -6.91
C HIS A 196 -27.01 -2.48 -7.20
N PRO A 197 -27.44 -2.56 -8.47
CA PRO A 197 -28.85 -2.68 -8.82
C PRO A 197 -29.53 -3.96 -8.28
N GLN A 198 -28.75 -5.02 -8.04
CA GLN A 198 -29.26 -6.31 -7.51
C GLN A 198 -28.94 -6.56 -6.04
N HIS A 199 -27.88 -5.96 -5.51
CA HIS A 199 -27.36 -6.27 -4.17
C HIS A 199 -27.57 -5.13 -3.17
N GLY A 200 -28.08 -3.98 -3.63
CA GLY A 200 -28.33 -2.83 -2.78
C GLY A 200 -27.05 -2.04 -2.50
N ASN A 201 -26.98 -1.47 -1.30
CA ASN A 201 -25.86 -0.61 -0.91
C ASN A 201 -24.91 -1.37 0.01
N ASP A 202 -23.65 -1.46 -0.40
CA ASP A 202 -22.61 -2.20 0.32
C ASP A 202 -21.56 -1.24 0.87
N VAL A 203 -21.11 -1.55 2.10
CA VAL A 203 -19.78 -1.18 2.59
C VAL A 203 -19.02 -2.48 2.75
N PHE A 204 -17.89 -2.62 2.10
CA PHE A 204 -17.07 -3.82 2.24
C PHE A 204 -15.59 -3.48 2.34
N MET A 205 -14.87 -4.31 3.07
CA MET A 205 -13.43 -4.22 3.19
C MET A 205 -12.82 -5.44 2.51
N ARG A 206 -11.78 -5.22 1.70
CA ARG A 206 -11.00 -6.27 1.06
C ARG A 206 -9.53 -6.13 1.44
N ILE A 207 -8.88 -7.22 1.84
CA ILE A 207 -7.41 -7.28 2.01
C ILE A 207 -6.76 -7.85 0.74
N GLU A 208 -5.46 -7.62 0.55
CA GLU A 208 -4.76 -8.16 -0.62
C GLU A 208 -4.43 -9.65 -0.46
N ARG A 209 -4.06 -10.08 0.75
CA ARG A 209 -3.65 -11.46 1.06
C ARG A 209 -4.07 -11.83 2.47
N GLY A 210 -4.75 -12.97 2.63
CA GLY A 210 -5.12 -13.47 3.94
C GLY A 210 -6.51 -14.07 3.95
N GLN A 211 -6.91 -14.54 5.13
CA GLN A 211 -8.25 -15.06 5.35
C GLN A 211 -8.92 -14.32 6.49
N LEU A 212 -9.89 -13.48 6.17
CA LEU A 212 -10.76 -12.82 7.13
C LEU A 212 -11.67 -13.88 7.77
N GLN A 213 -11.69 -13.90 9.10
CA GLN A 213 -12.48 -14.86 9.87
C GLN A 213 -13.94 -14.42 9.95
N CYS A 214 -14.62 -14.43 8.80
CA CYS A 214 -16.01 -14.03 8.68
C CYS A 214 -16.75 -14.98 7.72
N SER A 215 -17.62 -15.82 8.26
CA SER A 215 -18.40 -16.71 7.41
C SER A 215 -19.58 -15.97 6.76
N SER A 216 -20.04 -16.45 5.62
CA SER A 216 -21.23 -15.93 4.93
C SER A 216 -22.53 -16.24 5.68
N TYR A 217 -22.55 -17.28 6.53
CA TYR A 217 -23.74 -17.71 7.26
C TYR A 217 -23.84 -17.13 8.67
N SER A 218 -22.82 -17.34 9.51
CA SER A 218 -22.81 -16.81 10.89
C SER A 218 -22.47 -15.33 10.94
N GLY A 219 -21.76 -14.82 9.93
CA GLY A 219 -21.12 -13.51 9.98
C GLY A 219 -19.99 -13.45 11.01
N CYS A 220 -19.57 -12.23 11.30
CA CYS A 220 -18.59 -11.88 12.31
C CYS A 220 -18.87 -10.48 12.87
N GLU A 221 -18.04 -10.03 13.80
CA GLU A 221 -18.02 -8.64 14.26
C GLU A 221 -16.71 -7.97 13.86
N VAL A 222 -16.80 -6.69 13.48
CA VAL A 222 -15.66 -5.80 13.30
C VAL A 222 -15.79 -4.60 14.23
N LEU A 223 -14.65 -4.07 14.68
CA LEU A 223 -14.63 -2.80 15.41
C LEU A 223 -14.31 -1.67 14.44
N VAL A 224 -15.14 -0.63 14.44
CA VAL A 224 -15.01 0.55 13.59
C VAL A 224 -14.88 1.78 14.46
N ARG A 225 -13.81 2.55 14.27
CA ARG A 225 -13.60 3.84 14.90
C ARG A 225 -13.70 4.94 13.84
N PHE A 226 -14.54 5.93 14.09
CA PHE A 226 -14.70 7.10 13.22
C PHE A 226 -13.98 8.29 13.85
N GLY A 227 -12.93 8.80 13.18
CA GLY A 227 -12.07 9.85 13.71
C GLY A 227 -11.53 9.49 15.09
N GLU A 228 -11.70 10.42 16.03
CA GLU A 228 -11.30 10.26 17.43
C GLU A 228 -12.40 9.68 18.34
N GLY A 229 -13.59 9.38 17.81
CA GLY A 229 -14.70 8.86 18.60
C GLY A 229 -14.46 7.45 19.15
N GLU A 230 -15.35 6.97 20.02
CA GLU A 230 -15.29 5.62 20.59
C GLU A 230 -15.45 4.52 19.52
N PRO A 231 -14.69 3.40 19.60
CA PRO A 231 -14.88 2.24 18.73
C PRO A 231 -16.29 1.64 18.86
N LYS A 232 -16.86 1.24 17.73
CA LYS A 232 -18.20 0.64 17.65
C LYS A 232 -18.15 -0.72 16.99
N ARG A 233 -18.94 -1.66 17.50
CA ARG A 233 -19.13 -2.97 16.87
C ARG A 233 -20.10 -2.84 15.69
N TYR A 234 -19.69 -3.36 14.55
CA TYR A 234 -20.54 -3.58 13.39
C TYR A 234 -20.59 -5.07 13.10
N ARG A 235 -21.78 -5.56 12.75
CA ARG A 235 -21.91 -6.91 12.19
C ARG A 235 -21.37 -6.89 10.76
N ALA A 236 -20.66 -7.96 10.40
CA ALA A 236 -20.21 -8.18 9.04
C ALA A 236 -20.54 -9.61 8.59
N ILE A 237 -20.56 -9.83 7.27
CA ILE A 237 -20.79 -11.13 6.64
C ILE A 237 -19.74 -11.39 5.55
N GLY A 238 -19.36 -12.66 5.37
CA GLY A 238 -18.54 -13.08 4.24
C GLY A 238 -19.33 -13.03 2.91
N PRO A 239 -18.65 -12.90 1.76
CA PRO A 239 -19.29 -12.94 0.45
C PRO A 239 -19.97 -14.29 0.17
N ALA A 240 -20.99 -14.28 -0.69
CA ALA A 240 -21.70 -15.48 -1.11
C ALA A 240 -20.84 -16.45 -1.95
N ASP A 241 -19.78 -15.95 -2.60
CA ASP A 241 -18.82 -16.76 -3.35
C ASP A 241 -17.72 -17.39 -2.47
N ASN A 242 -17.73 -17.10 -1.16
CA ASN A 242 -16.76 -17.55 -0.17
C ASN A 242 -15.32 -17.06 -0.39
N SER A 243 -15.09 -15.96 -1.13
CA SER A 243 -13.80 -15.26 -1.09
C SER A 243 -13.43 -14.92 0.36
N THR A 244 -12.19 -15.23 0.72
CA THR A 244 -11.68 -15.12 2.09
C THR A 244 -11.10 -13.76 2.40
N GLU A 245 -10.90 -12.93 1.38
CA GLU A 245 -10.23 -11.64 1.47
C GLU A 245 -11.22 -10.49 1.64
N THR A 246 -12.52 -10.76 1.57
CA THR A 246 -13.57 -9.72 1.56
C THR A 246 -14.58 -9.94 2.68
N ILE A 247 -15.03 -8.86 3.31
CA ILE A 247 -16.18 -8.87 4.24
C ILE A 247 -17.10 -7.67 3.96
N PHE A 248 -18.40 -7.88 4.10
CA PHE A 248 -19.42 -6.85 3.97
C PHE A 248 -19.86 -6.38 5.35
N ILE A 249 -19.64 -5.10 5.64
CA ILE A 249 -20.02 -4.43 6.88
C ILE A 249 -21.49 -4.01 6.76
N GLN A 250 -22.33 -4.54 7.63
CA GLN A 250 -23.77 -4.24 7.61
C GLN A 250 -24.04 -2.83 8.15
N GLY A 251 -25.18 -2.23 7.79
CA GLY A 251 -25.56 -0.90 8.29
C GLY A 251 -24.99 0.26 7.46
N TYR A 252 -25.04 0.14 6.13
CA TYR A 252 -24.58 1.14 5.16
C TYR A 252 -24.96 2.58 5.54
N ALA A 253 -26.23 2.84 5.86
CA ALA A 253 -26.70 4.20 6.13
C ALA A 253 -26.01 4.82 7.38
N ASP A 254 -25.85 4.05 8.46
CA ASP A 254 -25.17 4.54 9.67
C ASP A 254 -23.66 4.72 9.42
N PHE A 255 -23.04 3.75 8.74
CA PHE A 255 -21.62 3.79 8.40
C PHE A 255 -21.29 5.03 7.57
N VAL A 256 -22.01 5.25 6.46
CA VAL A 256 -21.77 6.38 5.55
C VAL A 256 -22.07 7.70 6.24
N ARG A 257 -23.12 7.78 7.05
CA ARG A 257 -23.45 8.99 7.82
C ARG A 257 -22.28 9.39 8.73
N ARG A 258 -21.71 8.44 9.49
CA ARG A 258 -20.58 8.71 10.39
C ARG A 258 -19.27 8.97 9.68
N MET A 259 -19.00 8.24 8.59
CA MET A 259 -17.79 8.37 7.79
C MET A 259 -17.64 9.78 7.20
N LYS A 260 -18.75 10.39 6.78
CA LYS A 260 -18.76 11.75 6.21
C LYS A 260 -18.33 12.85 7.16
N ASP A 261 -18.42 12.60 8.46
CA ASP A 261 -18.14 13.60 9.51
C ASP A 261 -16.69 13.53 10.01
N VAL A 262 -15.85 12.67 9.42
CA VAL A 262 -14.47 12.42 9.87
C VAL A 262 -13.49 12.33 8.70
N ASP A 263 -12.21 12.57 8.97
CA ASP A 263 -11.15 12.42 7.97
C ASP A 263 -10.56 11.00 7.95
N VAL A 264 -10.69 10.24 9.03
CA VAL A 264 -10.11 8.88 9.15
C VAL A 264 -11.14 7.90 9.69
N VAL A 265 -11.20 6.71 9.09
CA VAL A 265 -11.91 5.55 9.65
C VAL A 265 -10.91 4.43 9.90
N ARG A 266 -11.01 3.80 11.08
CA ARG A 266 -10.22 2.63 11.43
C ARG A 266 -11.10 1.41 11.54
N ILE A 267 -10.75 0.32 10.88
CA ILE A 267 -11.51 -0.94 10.91
C ILE A 267 -10.59 -2.06 11.40
N GLN A 268 -10.98 -2.69 12.50
CA GLN A 268 -10.32 -3.86 13.04
C GLN A 268 -11.11 -5.11 12.66
N ALA A 269 -10.45 -6.06 12.00
CA ALA A 269 -11.05 -7.33 11.60
C ALA A 269 -10.11 -8.50 11.90
N ASN A 270 -10.68 -9.65 12.27
CA ASN A 270 -9.91 -10.85 12.55
C ASN A 270 -9.39 -11.49 11.26
N VAL A 271 -8.10 -11.76 11.22
CA VAL A 271 -7.40 -12.41 10.12
C VAL A 271 -6.73 -13.68 10.65
N PHE A 272 -6.94 -14.80 9.96
CA PHE A 272 -6.39 -16.10 10.35
C PHE A 272 -4.86 -16.02 10.54
N ARG A 273 -4.41 -16.38 11.75
CA ARG A 273 -2.99 -16.33 12.19
C ARG A 273 -2.32 -14.95 12.21
N GLN A 274 -3.07 -13.87 11.97
CA GLN A 274 -2.55 -12.49 12.00
C GLN A 274 -3.23 -11.64 13.08
N GLY A 275 -4.10 -12.25 13.90
CA GLY A 275 -4.82 -11.57 14.97
C GLY A 275 -5.89 -10.63 14.41
N SER A 276 -5.98 -9.43 14.98
CA SER A 276 -6.99 -8.43 14.63
C SER A 276 -6.34 -7.09 14.27
N PRO A 277 -5.65 -6.99 13.11
CA PRO A 277 -5.03 -5.74 12.69
C PRO A 277 -6.08 -4.65 12.45
N ALA A 278 -5.73 -3.41 12.77
CA ALA A 278 -6.53 -2.23 12.48
C ALA A 278 -6.05 -1.55 11.20
N TRP A 279 -6.93 -1.44 10.21
CA TRP A 279 -6.68 -0.75 8.94
C TRP A 279 -7.17 0.68 9.03
N GLU A 280 -6.34 1.64 8.63
CA GLU A 280 -6.67 3.06 8.65
C GLU A 280 -6.96 3.55 7.25
N PHE A 281 -8.08 4.25 7.05
CA PHE A 281 -8.50 4.78 5.77
C PHE A 281 -8.65 6.30 5.89
N ASP A 282 -7.94 7.05 5.05
CA ASP A 282 -8.18 8.48 4.86
C ASP A 282 -9.47 8.66 4.05
N VAL A 283 -10.57 8.91 4.73
CA VAL A 283 -11.89 9.08 4.12
C VAL A 283 -12.21 10.54 3.79
N SER A 284 -11.27 11.45 4.04
CA SER A 284 -11.45 12.89 3.84
C SER A 284 -11.82 13.22 2.38
N GLY A 285 -12.70 14.21 2.19
CA GLY A 285 -13.13 14.61 0.84
C GLY A 285 -13.92 13.54 0.07
N PHE A 286 -14.53 12.57 0.77
CA PHE A 286 -15.52 11.68 0.17
C PHE A 286 -16.71 12.48 -0.39
N ASP A 287 -17.07 12.24 -1.65
CA ASP A 287 -18.15 12.89 -2.37
C ASP A 287 -19.33 11.91 -2.59
N PRO A 288 -20.42 12.03 -1.81
CA PRO A 288 -21.57 11.15 -1.94
C PRO A 288 -22.38 11.39 -3.22
N ASP A 289 -22.25 12.54 -3.87
CA ASP A 289 -23.01 12.86 -5.08
C ASP A 289 -22.50 12.04 -6.26
N ARG A 290 -21.22 11.66 -6.25
CA ARG A 290 -20.64 10.70 -7.20
C ARG A 290 -21.14 9.27 -7.03
N LEU A 291 -21.87 8.96 -5.95
CA LEU A 291 -22.58 7.70 -5.74
C LEU A 291 -24.09 7.83 -5.93
N LYS A 292 -24.59 8.88 -6.57
CA LYS A 292 -26.00 8.93 -7.01
C LYS A 292 -26.10 8.29 -8.39
N SER A 293 -27.13 7.46 -8.59
CA SER A 293 -27.48 7.04 -9.95
C SER A 293 -27.92 8.30 -10.72
N PRO A 294 -27.46 8.49 -11.98
CA PRO A 294 -27.95 9.57 -12.83
C PRO A 294 -29.46 9.46 -13.09
#